data_AF-A0A966BKL2-F1
#
_entry.id   AF-A0A966BKL2-F1
#
_cell.length_a   1.000
_cell.length_b   1.000
_cell.length_c   1.000
_cell.angle_alpha   90.00
_cell.angle_beta   90.00
_cell.angle_gamma   90.00
#
_symmetry.space_group_name_H-M   'P 1'
#
loop_
_entity.id
_entity.type
_entity.pdbx_description
1 polymer ?
#
loop_
_entity_poly.entity_id
_entity_poly.type
_entity_poly.pdbx_seq_one_letter_code
_entity_poly.pdbx_strand_id
1 'polypeptide(L)'
;MLIIPAIDLKDGECVRLKQGLMEESTVFSDNPAAMAQHWLEQGARRLHLVDLNGAFAGKPKNAEAVRSIIEAVGNDVPVQLGGGIRDLETIERYLDLGVTYIII
;
A
#
# COMPACT_ATOMS: atom_id res chain seq x y z
N MET A 1 14.88 1.96 16.73
CA MET A 1 14.17 0.97 15.90
C MET A 1 12.89 1.62 15.37
N LEU A 2 12.55 1.46 14.09
CA LEU A 2 11.33 2.04 13.49
C LEU A 2 10.30 0.91 13.29
N ILE A 3 9.09 1.09 13.85
CA ILE A 3 7.95 0.21 13.57
C ILE A 3 7.24 0.75 12.34
N ILE A 4 7.01 -0.10 11.34
CA ILE A 4 6.39 0.26 10.06
C ILE A 4 5.16 -0.62 9.88
N PRO A 5 3.94 -0.09 10.13
CA PRO A 5 2.72 -0.81 9.83
C PRO A 5 2.61 -1.11 8.34
N ALA A 6 2.15 -2.32 8.02
CA ALA A 6 1.91 -2.76 6.65
C ALA A 6 0.41 -2.84 6.36
N ILE A 7 0.02 -2.39 5.17
CA ILE A 7 -1.34 -2.51 4.63
C ILE A 7 -1.24 -3.25 3.30
N ASP A 8 -1.76 -4.47 3.27
CA ASP A 8 -1.85 -5.24 2.03
C ASP A 8 -3.16 -4.90 1.32
N LEU A 9 -3.09 -4.60 0.03
CA LEU A 9 -4.21 -4.21 -0.80
C LEU A 9 -4.58 -5.33 -1.77
N LYS A 10 -5.85 -5.75 -1.74
CA LYS A 10 -6.43 -6.69 -2.70
C LYS A 10 -7.83 -6.23 -3.08
N ASP A 11 -8.07 -6.09 -4.38
CA ASP A 11 -9.35 -5.69 -4.98
C ASP A 11 -9.90 -4.38 -4.39
N GLY A 12 -9.01 -3.43 -4.07
CA GLY A 12 -9.33 -2.15 -3.42
C GLY A 12 -9.46 -2.19 -1.89
N GLU A 13 -9.43 -3.37 -1.28
CA GLU A 13 -9.63 -3.58 0.15
C GLU A 13 -8.31 -3.82 0.91
N CYS A 14 -8.32 -3.51 2.21
CA CYS A 14 -7.24 -3.85 3.14
C CYS A 14 -7.42 -5.29 3.63
N VAL A 15 -6.49 -6.16 3.25
CA VAL A 15 -6.57 -7.59 3.54
C VAL A 15 -5.33 -8.08 4.29
N ARG A 16 -5.37 -9.33 4.73
CA ARG A 16 -4.18 -10.10 5.04
C ARG A 16 -4.29 -11.49 4.44
N LEU A 17 -3.22 -11.94 3.78
CA LEU A 17 -3.13 -13.31 3.28
C LEU A 17 -2.54 -14.21 4.36
N LYS A 18 -3.14 -15.37 4.57
CA LYS A 18 -2.52 -16.41 5.40
C LYS A 18 -1.38 -17.05 4.63
N GLN A 19 -0.15 -16.86 5.12
CA GLN A 19 1.09 -17.38 4.49
C GLN A 19 1.26 -16.98 3.00
N GLY A 20 0.69 -15.85 2.58
CA GLY A 20 0.78 -15.38 1.20
C GLY A 20 -0.15 -16.09 0.20
N LEU A 21 -1.04 -16.97 0.67
CA LEU A 21 -2.02 -17.66 -0.16
C LEU A 21 -3.19 -16.72 -0.47
N MET A 22 -3.44 -16.46 -1.75
CA MET A 22 -4.39 -15.43 -2.20
C MET A 22 -5.85 -15.82 -1.96
N GLU A 23 -6.13 -17.13 -1.98
CA GLU A 23 -7.39 -17.76 -1.65
C GLU A 23 -7.71 -17.74 -0.14
N GLU A 24 -6.69 -17.59 0.71
CA GLU A 24 -6.84 -17.48 2.16
C GLU A 24 -6.70 -16.02 2.63
N SER A 25 -7.51 -15.12 2.05
CA SER A 25 -7.55 -13.71 2.43
C SER A 25 -8.59 -13.41 3.50
N THR A 26 -8.22 -12.63 4.51
CA THR A 26 -9.18 -11.99 5.44
C THR A 26 -9.24 -10.49 5.17
N VAL A 27 -10.44 -9.96 4.95
CA VAL A 27 -10.69 -8.52 4.79
C VAL A 27 -10.76 -7.87 6.17
N PHE A 28 -9.93 -6.84 6.40
CA PHE A 28 -9.91 -6.07 7.64
C PHE A 28 -10.65 -4.74 7.49
N SER A 29 -10.64 -4.16 6.29
CA SER A 29 -11.35 -2.92 5.98
C SER A 29 -11.52 -2.77 4.47
N ASP A 30 -12.63 -2.18 4.06
CA ASP A 30 -12.94 -1.74 2.70
C ASP A 30 -12.52 -0.27 2.44
N ASN A 31 -11.93 0.41 3.44
CA ASN A 31 -11.55 1.81 3.35
C ASN A 31 -10.04 2.01 3.60
N PRO A 32 -9.22 1.99 2.53
CA PRO A 32 -7.77 2.18 2.62
C PRO A 32 -7.34 3.48 3.29
N ALA A 33 -8.02 4.59 2.99
CA ALA A 33 -7.72 5.90 3.57
C ALA A 33 -7.93 5.91 5.09
N ALA A 34 -9.05 5.36 5.57
CA ALA A 34 -9.33 5.25 7.00
C ALA A 34 -8.34 4.33 7.71
N MET A 35 -7.94 3.23 7.08
CA MET A 35 -6.90 2.34 7.63
C MET A 35 -5.55 3.06 7.76
N ALA A 36 -5.17 3.88 6.78
CA ALA A 36 -3.96 4.68 6.87
C ALA A 36 -4.03 5.71 8.00
N GLN A 37 -5.13 6.47 8.10
CA GLN A 37 -5.36 7.42 9.20
C GLN A 37 -5.27 6.76 10.57
N HIS A 38 -5.88 5.59 10.73
CA HIS A 38 -5.81 4.82 11.96
C HIS A 38 -4.36 4.59 12.40
N TRP A 39 -3.47 4.19 11.50
CA TRP A 39 -2.06 3.99 11.83
C TRP A 39 -1.32 5.28 12.17
N LEU A 40 -1.63 6.38 11.49
CA LEU A 40 -1.09 7.70 11.83
C LEU A 40 -1.50 8.11 13.25
N GLU A 41 -2.76 7.92 13.62
CA GLU A 41 -3.28 8.18 14.97
C GLU A 41 -2.60 7.31 16.04
N GLN A 42 -2.19 6.09 15.69
CA GLN A 42 -1.38 5.22 16.57
C GLN A 42 0.11 5.62 16.64
N GLY A 43 0.53 6.69 15.94
CA GLY A 43 1.90 7.20 15.96
C GLY A 43 2.85 6.53 14.96
N ALA A 44 2.31 5.90 13.90
CA ALA A 44 3.13 5.40 12.81
C ALA A 44 3.90 6.56 12.17
N ARG A 45 5.21 6.36 11.92
CA ARG A 45 6.06 7.37 11.27
C ARG A 45 6.43 7.03 9.82
N ARG A 46 5.87 5.93 9.30
CA ARG A 46 6.02 5.41 7.95
C ARG A 46 4.98 4.33 7.74
N LEU A 47 4.43 4.23 6.54
CA LEU A 47 3.56 3.14 6.13
C LEU A 47 4.21 2.31 5.03
N HIS A 48 3.94 1.00 5.04
CA HIS A 48 4.32 0.07 3.99
C HIS A 48 3.06 -0.46 3.31
N LEU A 49 2.96 -0.28 2.00
CA LEU A 49 1.83 -0.73 1.20
C LEU A 49 2.26 -1.83 0.25
N VAL A 50 1.43 -2.86 0.11
CA VAL A 50 1.66 -3.95 -0.85
C VAL A 50 0.44 -4.10 -1.76
N ASP A 51 0.62 -3.85 -3.05
CA ASP A 51 -0.38 -4.19 -4.07
C ASP A 51 -0.31 -5.69 -4.40
N LEU A 52 -1.16 -6.49 -3.75
CA LEU A 52 -1.15 -7.94 -3.93
C LEU A 52 -1.63 -8.33 -5.32
N ASN A 53 -2.69 -7.72 -5.86
CA ASN A 53 -3.11 -8.01 -7.23
C ASN A 53 -1.97 -7.69 -8.21
N GLY A 54 -1.25 -6.59 -7.97
CA GLY A 54 -0.12 -6.20 -8.79
C GLY A 54 1.05 -7.16 -8.69
N ALA A 55 1.38 -7.62 -7.48
CA ALA A 55 2.44 -8.60 -7.25
C ALA A 55 2.23 -9.89 -8.07
N PHE A 56 0.99 -10.39 -8.10
CA PHE A 56 0.63 -11.59 -8.86
C PHE A 56 0.48 -11.33 -10.37
N ALA A 57 -0.10 -10.18 -10.77
CA ALA A 57 -0.31 -9.83 -12.18
C ALA A 57 0.95 -9.32 -12.88
N GLY A 58 2.00 -8.96 -12.13
CA GLY A 58 3.22 -8.35 -12.66
C GLY A 58 3.05 -6.90 -13.13
N LYS A 59 1.97 -6.23 -12.74
CA LYS A 59 1.71 -4.81 -12.97
C LYS A 59 0.73 -4.28 -11.93
N PRO A 60 0.87 -3.05 -11.41
CA PRO A 60 -0.02 -2.52 -10.38
C PRO A 60 -1.49 -2.51 -10.80
N LYS A 61 -2.37 -2.75 -9.82
CA LYS A 61 -3.82 -2.90 -9.99
C LYS A 61 -4.64 -2.12 -8.97
N ASN A 62 -4.06 -1.69 -7.85
CA ASN A 62 -4.75 -0.97 -6.78
C ASN A 62 -4.39 0.52 -6.73
N ALA A 63 -4.22 1.17 -7.90
CA ALA A 63 -3.77 2.56 -7.99
C ALA A 63 -4.70 3.55 -7.27
N GLU A 64 -6.02 3.34 -7.32
CA GLU A 64 -6.99 4.20 -6.62
C GLU A 64 -6.90 4.07 -5.09
N ALA A 65 -6.75 2.84 -4.58
CA ALA A 65 -6.53 2.60 -3.16
C ALA A 65 -5.21 3.18 -2.66
N VAL A 66 -4.14 3.07 -3.44
CA VAL A 66 -2.86 3.73 -3.12
C VAL A 66 -3.03 5.25 -3.11
N ARG A 67 -3.68 5.82 -4.12
CA ARG A 67 -3.94 7.27 -4.18
C ARG A 67 -4.71 7.75 -2.95
N SER A 68 -5.78 7.07 -2.55
CA SER A 68 -6.58 7.48 -1.39
C SER A 68 -5.78 7.42 -0.09
N ILE A 69 -4.88 6.45 0.06
CA ILE A 69 -3.95 6.41 1.20
C ILE A 69 -3.00 7.60 1.15
N ILE A 70 -2.37 7.88 0.01
CA ILE A 70 -1.43 9.00 -0.12
C ILE A 70 -2.11 10.33 0.17
N GLU A 71 -3.31 10.55 -0.35
CA GLU A 71 -4.10 11.77 -0.09
C GLU A 71 -4.48 11.90 1.39
N ALA A 72 -4.84 10.80 2.05
CA ALA A 72 -5.15 10.81 3.48
C ALA A 72 -3.91 11.13 4.32
N VAL A 73 -2.80 10.45 4.05
CA VAL A 73 -1.54 10.59 4.80
C VAL A 73 -0.87 11.94 4.55
N GLY A 74 -1.08 12.52 3.36
CA GLY A 74 -0.43 13.77 2.95
C GLY A 74 1.10 13.67 3.03
N ASN A 75 1.72 14.76 3.47
CA ASN A 75 3.18 14.84 3.65
C ASN A 75 3.62 14.51 5.09
N ASP A 76 2.72 14.01 5.94
CA ASP A 76 3.00 13.83 7.37
C ASP A 76 3.98 12.67 7.61
N VAL A 77 3.82 11.57 6.85
CA VAL A 77 4.71 10.42 6.94
C VAL A 77 5.05 9.84 5.57
N PRO A 78 6.29 9.36 5.37
CA PRO A 78 6.66 8.71 4.13
C PRO A 78 5.91 7.39 3.93
N VAL A 79 5.56 7.11 2.68
CA VAL A 79 4.90 5.86 2.29
C VAL A 79 5.83 5.03 1.40
N GLN A 80 5.87 3.72 1.63
CA GLN A 80 6.56 2.76 0.79
C GLN A 80 5.53 1.93 0.02
N LEU A 81 5.76 1.67 -1.27
CA LEU A 81 4.88 0.84 -2.09
C LEU A 81 5.68 -0.29 -2.76
N GLY A 82 5.17 -1.52 -2.62
CA GLY A 82 5.57 -2.67 -3.42
C GLY A 82 4.38 -3.30 -4.12
N GLY A 83 4.66 -4.23 -5.04
CA GLY A 83 3.63 -5.05 -5.70
C GLY A 83 3.53 -4.79 -7.21
N GLY A 84 4.16 -5.66 -8.00
CA GLY A 84 4.01 -5.65 -9.45
C GLY A 84 4.75 -4.54 -10.19
N ILE A 85 5.62 -3.79 -9.51
CA ILE A 85 6.40 -2.70 -10.12
C ILE A 85 7.64 -3.31 -10.78
N ARG A 86 7.72 -3.22 -12.12
CA ARG A 86 8.77 -3.91 -12.91
C ARG A 86 9.49 -3.02 -13.92
N ASP A 87 9.09 -1.76 -14.04
CA ASP A 87 9.61 -0.80 -15.01
C ASP A 87 9.73 0.60 -14.39
N LEU A 88 10.57 1.43 -15.02
CA LEU A 88 10.85 2.79 -14.56
C LEU A 88 9.63 3.72 -14.69
N GLU A 89 8.81 3.54 -15.73
CA GLU A 89 7.61 4.35 -15.94
C GLU A 89 6.63 4.21 -14.77
N THR A 90 6.42 2.98 -14.29
CA THR A 90 5.60 2.70 -13.12
C THR A 90 6.20 3.29 -11.84
N ILE A 91 7.53 3.22 -11.69
CA ILE A 91 8.25 3.84 -10.56
C ILE A 91 7.99 5.35 -10.54
N GLU A 92 8.27 6.04 -11.65
CA GLU A 92 8.08 7.49 -11.79
C GLU A 92 6.64 7.90 -11.46
N ARG A 93 5.65 7.20 -12.02
CA ARG A 93 4.24 7.49 -11.76
C ARG A 93 3.88 7.46 -10.26
N TYR A 94 4.42 6.51 -9.50
CA TYR A 94 4.12 6.42 -8.07
C TYR A 94 4.91 7.42 -7.23
N LEU A 95 6.15 7.73 -7.61
CA LEU A 95 6.90 8.81 -6.98
C LEU A 95 6.19 10.16 -7.18
N ASP A 96 5.71 10.45 -8.39
CA ASP A 96 4.93 11.65 -8.71
C ASP A 96 3.58 11.70 -7.97
N LEU A 97 2.99 10.53 -7.68
CA LEU A 97 1.78 10.43 -6.87
C LEU A 97 2.02 10.83 -5.41
N GLY A 98 3.26 10.77 -4.92
CA GLY A 98 3.64 11.08 -3.53
C GLY A 98 4.20 9.88 -2.75
N VAL A 99 4.36 8.71 -3.37
CA VAL A 99 5.06 7.58 -2.74
C VAL A 99 6.53 7.96 -2.55
N THR A 100 7.08 7.69 -1.36
CA THR A 100 8.46 8.07 -1.03
C THR A 100 9.48 6.98 -1.36
N TYR A 101 9.08 5.71 -1.26
CA TYR A 101 9.96 4.56 -1.52
C TYR A 101 9.25 3.51 -2.37
N ILE A 102 9.95 2.99 -3.37
CA ILE A 102 9.48 1.84 -4.15
C ILE A 102 10.24 0.58 -3.72
N ILE A 103 9.51 -0.51 -3.56
CA ILE A 103 10.03 -1.84 -3.23
C ILE A 103 10.02 -2.69 -4.50
N ILE A 104 11.20 -3.18 -4.89
CA ILE A 104 11.45 -3.98 -6.10
C ILE A 104 11.91 -5.40 -5.75
#